data_AF-A0A9D9H170-F1
#
_entry.id   AF-A0A9D9H170-F1
#
_cell.length_a   1.000
_cell.length_b   1.000
_cell.length_c   1.000
_cell.angle_alpha   90.00
_cell.angle_beta   90.00
_cell.angle_gamma   90.00
#
_symmetry.space_group_name_H-M   'P 1'
#
loop_
_entity.id
_entity.type
_entity.pdbx_description
1 polymer ?
#
loop_
_entity_poly.entity_id
_entity_poly.type
_entity_poly.pdbx_seq_one_letter_code
_entity_poly.pdbx_strand_id
1 'polypeptide(L)'
;MKNFPTKKNYGKKLINAHTEILFTDFLTTNLMVASIPWLGNALTKYRTKRSGYSGTYKMADEEFTRKAAEKHNKTKNLRQAATLGLAILPALTIPFALRKGMLNGSSGNNKILKWFNKNASEFDYKNSIYMSRLTALIMWLTSDYFPYQLACRDKYEYRDTVIRGTSIGLVFWGGDLFLKNTFSKFSDKVFKTNLMNKTEKRPYRLSELKNAENIEELKQLPKAILNRTRNAGVGLYALNLAIIMGTLGFGLPAGLNKLLRTKVTEDKKKINNSLLTYDRLFDLHRNFSGFRLLKHNE
;
A
#
# COMPACT_ATOMS: atom_id res chain seq x y z
N MET A 1 -48.41 -26.91 1.99
CA MET A 1 -47.33 -26.36 1.12
C MET A 1 -46.53 -25.35 1.93
N LYS A 2 -45.22 -25.53 2.10
CA LYS A 2 -44.36 -24.54 2.78
C LYS A 2 -44.33 -23.27 1.92
N ASN A 3 -44.75 -22.14 2.48
CA ASN A 3 -44.69 -20.83 1.82
C ASN A 3 -43.24 -20.54 1.39
N PHE A 4 -42.96 -20.65 0.09
CA PHE A 4 -41.68 -20.23 -0.44
C PHE A 4 -41.58 -18.69 -0.33
N PRO A 5 -40.56 -18.14 0.36
CA PRO A 5 -40.42 -16.70 0.48
C PRO A 5 -40.26 -16.04 -0.90
N THR A 6 -40.90 -14.89 -1.11
CA THR A 6 -40.82 -14.14 -2.37
C THR A 6 -39.37 -13.74 -2.72
N LYS A 7 -39.07 -13.52 -4.01
CA LYS A 7 -37.74 -13.13 -4.55
C LYS A 7 -37.09 -11.95 -3.79
N LYS A 8 -37.91 -11.02 -3.28
CA LYS A 8 -37.49 -9.86 -2.47
C LYS A 8 -36.99 -10.26 -1.06
N ASN A 9 -37.56 -11.30 -0.46
CA ASN A 9 -37.11 -11.86 0.82
C ASN A 9 -35.79 -12.63 0.69
N TYR A 10 -35.57 -13.32 -0.43
CA TYR A 10 -34.27 -13.95 -0.71
C TYR A 10 -33.15 -12.92 -0.89
N GLY A 11 -33.40 -11.82 -1.61
CA GLY A 11 -32.41 -10.75 -1.79
C GLY A 11 -31.93 -10.13 -0.46
N LYS A 12 -32.86 -9.86 0.47
CA LYS A 12 -32.51 -9.33 1.80
C LYS A 12 -31.71 -10.34 2.64
N LYS A 13 -32.10 -11.61 2.62
CA LYS A 13 -31.37 -12.68 3.34
C LYS A 13 -29.95 -12.84 2.81
N LEU A 14 -29.79 -12.80 1.48
CA LEU A 14 -28.49 -12.90 0.80
C LEU A 14 -27.58 -11.72 1.16
N ILE A 15 -28.09 -10.48 1.13
CA ILE A 15 -27.35 -9.28 1.53
C ILE A 15 -26.88 -9.37 2.98
N ASN A 16 -27.75 -9.83 3.89
CA ASN A 16 -27.38 -9.99 5.30
C ASN A 16 -26.26 -11.04 5.48
N ALA A 17 -26.39 -12.21 4.85
CA ALA A 17 -25.36 -13.26 4.93
C ALA A 17 -24.00 -12.78 4.39
N HIS A 18 -23.98 -12.07 3.26
CA HIS A 18 -22.74 -11.50 2.72
C HIS A 18 -22.16 -10.38 3.59
N THR A 19 -22.99 -9.66 4.36
CA THR A 19 -22.50 -8.64 5.28
C THR A 19 -21.72 -9.27 6.43
N GLU A 20 -22.23 -10.38 6.98
CA GLU A 20 -21.56 -11.11 8.07
C GLU A 20 -20.24 -11.75 7.59
N ILE A 21 -20.24 -12.34 6.38
CA ILE A 21 -19.02 -12.86 5.75
C ILE A 21 -18.01 -11.74 5.54
N LEU A 22 -18.44 -10.64 4.91
CA LEU A 22 -17.57 -9.50 4.66
C LEU A 22 -17.03 -8.90 5.96
N PHE A 23 -17.84 -8.79 7.01
CA PHE A 23 -17.40 -8.36 8.32
C PHE A 23 -16.28 -9.26 8.87
N THR A 24 -16.50 -10.58 8.83
CA THR A 24 -15.55 -11.57 9.34
C THR A 24 -14.24 -11.54 8.56
N ASP A 25 -14.32 -11.52 7.22
CA ASP A 25 -13.15 -11.46 6.33
C ASP A 25 -12.35 -10.17 6.54
N PHE A 26 -13.05 -9.03 6.63
CA PHE A 26 -12.44 -7.72 6.84
C PHE A 26 -11.74 -7.67 8.19
N LEU A 27 -12.40 -8.11 9.26
CA LEU A 27 -11.86 -8.08 10.62
C LEU A 27 -10.65 -9.00 10.75
N THR A 28 -10.78 -10.26 10.35
CA THR A 28 -9.73 -11.29 10.50
C THR A 28 -8.50 -10.95 9.66
N THR A 29 -8.70 -10.60 8.39
CA THR A 29 -7.61 -10.22 7.49
C THR A 29 -6.95 -8.93 7.96
N ASN A 30 -7.72 -7.91 8.35
CA ASN A 30 -7.13 -6.66 8.81
C ASN A 30 -6.32 -6.84 10.08
N LEU A 31 -6.83 -7.58 11.06
CA LEU A 31 -6.09 -7.84 12.30
C LEU A 31 -4.80 -8.61 12.01
N MET A 32 -4.87 -9.65 11.18
CA MET A 32 -3.70 -10.43 10.79
C MET A 32 -2.66 -9.54 10.12
N VAL A 33 -3.02 -8.85 9.04
CA VAL A 33 -2.08 -8.04 8.24
C VAL A 33 -1.53 -6.86 9.04
N ALA A 34 -2.37 -6.17 9.81
CA ALA A 34 -1.95 -5.04 10.63
C ALA A 34 -1.00 -5.44 11.77
N SER A 35 -1.03 -6.71 12.21
CA SER A 35 -0.13 -7.23 13.25
C SER A 35 1.27 -7.55 12.72
N ILE A 36 1.42 -7.87 11.42
CA ILE A 36 2.69 -8.28 10.80
C ILE A 36 3.85 -7.33 11.11
N PRO A 37 3.76 -6.01 10.88
CA PRO A 37 4.91 -5.13 11.09
C PRO A 37 5.30 -5.04 12.57
N TRP A 38 4.34 -5.18 13.49
CA TRP A 38 4.62 -5.21 14.93
C TRP A 38 5.32 -6.50 15.37
N LEU A 39 4.87 -7.65 14.84
CA LEU A 39 5.52 -8.93 15.06
C LEU A 39 6.94 -8.94 14.46
N GLY A 40 7.10 -8.43 13.24
CA GLY A 40 8.40 -8.30 12.57
C GLY A 40 9.38 -7.44 13.36
N ASN A 41 8.91 -6.32 13.92
CA ASN A 41 9.71 -5.48 14.82
C ASN A 41 10.13 -6.20 16.11
N ALA A 42 9.20 -6.93 16.74
CA ALA A 42 9.48 -7.69 17.95
C ALA A 42 10.52 -8.80 17.69
N LEU A 43 10.35 -9.57 16.61
CA LEU A 43 11.29 -10.61 16.19
C LEU A 43 12.67 -10.03 15.84
N THR A 44 12.71 -8.90 15.13
CA THR A 44 13.96 -8.24 14.78
C THR A 44 14.71 -7.80 16.05
N LYS A 45 14.03 -7.18 17.00
CA LYS A 45 14.62 -6.79 18.29
C LYS A 45 15.09 -8.01 19.08
N TYR A 46 14.29 -9.08 19.11
CA TYR A 46 14.64 -10.32 19.81
C TYR A 46 15.93 -10.95 19.27
N ARG A 47 16.08 -11.03 17.95
CA ARG A 47 17.23 -11.65 17.27
C ARG A 47 18.48 -10.78 17.26
N THR A 48 18.32 -9.47 17.06
CA THR A 48 19.48 -8.57 16.86
C THR A 48 19.89 -7.84 18.13
N LYS A 49 19.05 -7.84 19.16
CA LYS A 49 19.17 -7.03 20.40
C LYS A 49 19.22 -5.51 20.19
N ARG A 50 19.17 -5.05 18.94
CA ARG A 50 19.20 -3.63 18.57
C ARG A 50 17.79 -3.07 18.44
N SER A 51 17.68 -1.77 18.72
CA SER A 51 16.48 -0.97 18.49
C SER A 51 16.64 -0.15 17.20
N GLY A 52 15.54 0.36 16.64
CA GLY A 52 15.58 1.15 15.39
C GLY A 52 15.62 0.31 14.12
N TYR A 53 15.65 0.98 12.96
CA TYR A 53 15.51 0.36 11.64
C TYR A 53 16.66 -0.59 11.29
N SER A 54 16.34 -1.85 11.01
CA SER A 54 17.33 -2.87 10.65
C SER A 54 18.13 -2.53 9.39
N GLY A 55 17.55 -1.78 8.45
CA GLY A 55 18.25 -1.29 7.25
C GLY A 55 19.46 -0.40 7.56
N THR A 56 19.54 0.17 8.76
CA THR A 56 20.64 1.03 9.19
C THR A 56 21.74 0.30 9.95
N TYR A 57 21.57 -0.96 10.32
CA TYR A 57 22.47 -1.65 11.26
C TYR A 57 23.90 -1.82 10.75
N LYS A 58 24.09 -1.93 9.43
CA LYS A 58 25.42 -1.95 8.78
C LYS A 58 25.98 -0.56 8.51
N MET A 59 25.17 0.49 8.67
CA MET A 59 25.52 1.88 8.34
C MET A 59 25.74 2.72 9.59
N ALA A 60 25.22 2.31 10.74
CA ALA A 60 25.26 3.05 12.00
C ALA A 60 25.56 2.16 13.22
N ASP A 61 26.22 2.76 14.22
CA ASP A 61 26.44 2.14 15.51
C ASP A 61 25.13 2.00 16.30
N GLU A 62 25.20 1.26 17.40
CA GLU A 62 24.01 0.94 18.18
C GLU A 62 23.42 2.17 18.86
N GLU A 63 24.27 3.07 19.35
CA GLU A 63 23.83 4.28 20.03
C GLU A 63 23.00 5.18 19.12
N PHE A 64 23.44 5.38 17.88
CA PHE A 64 22.71 6.12 16.86
C PHE A 64 21.33 5.51 16.59
N THR A 65 21.28 4.19 16.38
CA THR A 65 20.02 3.49 16.09
C THR A 65 19.06 3.50 17.28
N ARG A 66 19.58 3.45 18.51
CA ARG A 66 18.81 3.56 19.75
C ARG A 66 18.22 4.97 19.91
N LYS A 67 19.05 6.01 19.76
CA LYS A 67 18.60 7.42 19.83
C LYS A 67 17.53 7.72 18.77
N ALA A 68 17.72 7.23 17.55
CA ALA A 68 16.74 7.38 16.47
C ALA A 68 15.37 6.74 16.79
N ALA A 69 15.37 5.66 17.59
CA ALA A 69 14.17 4.91 17.96
C ALA A 69 13.44 5.41 19.23
N GLU A 70 14.01 6.36 19.98
CA GLU A 70 13.45 6.80 21.26
C GLU A 70 12.03 7.36 21.13
N LYS A 71 11.78 8.19 20.12
CA LYS A 71 10.45 8.76 19.86
C LYS A 71 9.40 7.69 19.61
N HIS A 72 9.77 6.64 18.86
CA HIS A 72 8.89 5.49 18.63
C HIS A 72 8.61 4.76 19.95
N ASN A 73 9.65 4.47 20.75
CA ASN A 73 9.48 3.74 22.01
C ASN A 73 8.54 4.46 22.98
N LYS A 74 8.63 5.80 23.07
CA LYS A 74 7.72 6.63 23.89
C LYS A 74 6.26 6.59 23.43
N THR A 75 6.02 6.39 22.14
CA THR A 75 4.67 6.45 21.53
C THR A 75 4.15 5.08 21.07
N LYS A 76 4.86 3.99 21.42
CA LYS A 76 4.59 2.65 20.90
C LYS A 76 3.17 2.17 21.19
N ASN A 77 2.73 2.26 22.43
CA ASN A 77 1.40 1.77 22.84
C ASN A 77 0.27 2.55 22.15
N LEU A 78 0.42 3.86 22.01
CA LEU A 78 -0.53 4.71 21.29
C LEU A 78 -0.62 4.32 19.81
N ARG A 79 0.53 4.06 19.17
CA ARG A 79 0.58 3.62 17.76
C ARG A 79 0.02 2.22 17.55
N GLN A 80 0.21 1.32 18.51
CA GLN A 80 -0.41 -0.01 18.51
C GLN A 80 -1.93 0.10 18.66
N ALA A 81 -2.42 0.93 19.59
CA ALA A 81 -3.84 1.19 19.74
C ALA A 81 -4.44 1.83 18.48
N ALA A 82 -3.74 2.78 17.85
CA ALA A 82 -4.15 3.36 16.57
C ALA A 82 -4.19 2.31 15.44
N THR A 83 -3.23 1.38 15.42
CA THR A 83 -3.21 0.26 14.45
C THR A 83 -4.42 -0.66 14.65
N LEU A 84 -4.73 -1.03 15.90
CA LEU A 84 -5.92 -1.83 16.21
C LEU A 84 -7.20 -1.09 15.83
N GLY A 85 -7.29 0.21 16.10
CA GLY A 85 -8.40 1.05 15.68
C GLY A 85 -8.58 1.07 14.16
N LEU A 86 -7.49 1.21 13.40
CA LEU A 86 -7.51 1.14 11.94
C LEU A 86 -7.88 -0.25 11.43
N ALA A 87 -7.55 -1.33 12.13
CA ALA A 87 -7.96 -2.67 11.72
C ALA A 87 -9.45 -2.93 11.99
N ILE A 88 -9.95 -2.51 13.16
CA ILE A 88 -11.28 -2.87 13.68
C ILE A 88 -12.38 -1.92 13.20
N LEU A 89 -12.16 -0.59 13.26
CA LEU A 89 -13.21 0.39 12.93
C LEU A 89 -13.72 0.24 11.49
N PRO A 90 -12.86 0.06 10.47
CA PRO A 90 -13.32 -0.14 9.10
C PRO A 90 -14.08 -1.46 8.93
N ALA A 91 -13.68 -2.53 9.63
CA ALA A 91 -14.42 -3.79 9.64
C ALA A 91 -15.83 -3.61 10.25
N LEU A 92 -15.97 -2.82 11.32
CA LEU A 92 -17.27 -2.55 11.95
C LEU A 92 -18.17 -1.58 11.18
N THR A 93 -17.60 -0.75 10.30
CA THR A 93 -18.36 0.34 9.65
C THR A 93 -18.66 0.08 8.18
N ILE A 94 -17.71 -0.48 7.43
CA ILE A 94 -17.82 -0.62 5.96
C ILE A 94 -18.86 -1.67 5.54
N PRO A 95 -18.86 -2.91 6.07
CA PRO A 95 -19.84 -3.92 5.69
C PRO A 95 -21.27 -3.46 5.96
N PHE A 96 -21.50 -2.80 7.10
CA PHE A 96 -22.81 -2.28 7.48
C PHE A 96 -23.23 -1.05 6.67
N ALA A 97 -22.29 -0.17 6.31
CA ALA A 97 -22.55 0.95 5.40
C ALA A 97 -22.92 0.45 4.00
N LEU A 98 -22.22 -0.58 3.48
CA LEU A 98 -22.54 -1.24 2.22
C LEU A 98 -23.92 -1.90 2.26
N ARG A 99 -24.21 -2.68 3.30
CA ARG A 99 -25.53 -3.28 3.55
C ARG A 99 -26.64 -2.24 3.52
N LYS A 100 -26.45 -1.12 4.23
CA LYS A 100 -27.42 -0.02 4.27
C LYS A 100 -27.60 0.62 2.89
N GLY A 101 -26.52 0.81 2.14
CA GLY A 101 -26.57 1.33 0.77
C GLY A 101 -27.36 0.42 -0.18
N MET A 102 -27.10 -0.89 -0.11
CA MET A 102 -27.76 -1.91 -0.95
C MET A 102 -29.23 -2.12 -0.60
N LEU A 103 -29.60 -2.05 0.70
CA LEU A 103 -30.98 -2.26 1.15
C LEU A 103 -31.87 -1.03 0.99
N ASN A 104 -31.31 0.18 1.14
CA ASN A 104 -32.11 1.42 1.23
C ASN A 104 -32.09 2.28 -0.03
N GLY A 105 -31.56 1.77 -1.16
CA GLY A 105 -31.68 2.37 -2.49
C GLY A 105 -31.73 3.90 -2.49
N SER A 106 -30.63 4.58 -2.15
CA SER A 106 -30.48 6.04 -2.27
C SER A 106 -31.55 6.95 -1.63
N SER A 107 -32.34 6.52 -0.63
CA SER A 107 -33.33 7.42 0.02
C SER A 107 -32.76 8.41 1.07
N GLY A 108 -31.45 8.71 1.08
CA GLY A 108 -30.85 9.63 2.05
C GLY A 108 -29.79 10.57 1.48
N ASN A 109 -29.72 11.80 1.99
CA ASN A 109 -28.77 12.87 1.60
C ASN A 109 -27.29 12.60 1.92
N ASN A 110 -26.94 11.39 2.38
CA ASN A 110 -25.56 11.06 2.72
C ASN A 110 -24.76 10.68 1.45
N LYS A 111 -23.85 11.55 1.03
CA LYS A 111 -23.03 11.41 -0.19
C LYS A 111 -22.28 10.08 -0.24
N ILE A 112 -21.83 9.56 0.89
CA ILE A 112 -21.10 8.30 1.00
C ILE A 112 -22.02 7.11 0.67
N LEU A 113 -23.23 7.08 1.24
CA LEU A 113 -24.21 6.02 0.96
C LEU A 113 -24.70 6.06 -0.49
N LYS A 114 -24.88 7.26 -1.07
CA LYS A 114 -25.21 7.41 -2.50
C LYS A 114 -24.09 6.89 -3.40
N TRP A 115 -22.84 7.15 -3.04
CA TRP A 115 -21.69 6.65 -3.77
C TRP A 115 -21.57 5.13 -3.67
N PHE A 116 -21.75 4.54 -2.48
CA PHE A 116 -21.78 3.08 -2.32
C PHE A 116 -22.91 2.44 -3.11
N ASN A 117 -24.10 3.04 -3.13
CA ASN A 117 -25.21 2.53 -3.93
C ASN A 117 -24.92 2.62 -5.44
N LYS A 118 -24.36 3.74 -5.92
CA LYS A 118 -23.96 3.91 -7.32
C LYS A 118 -22.93 2.86 -7.78
N ASN A 119 -22.01 2.50 -6.89
CA ASN A 119 -20.98 1.52 -7.17
C ASN A 119 -21.35 0.12 -6.66
N ALA A 120 -22.57 -0.12 -6.17
CA ALA A 120 -22.97 -1.41 -5.58
C ALA A 120 -22.84 -2.58 -6.57
N SER A 121 -22.97 -2.32 -7.87
CA SER A 121 -22.71 -3.29 -8.95
C SER A 121 -21.24 -3.73 -9.03
N GLU A 122 -20.30 -2.91 -8.57
CA GLU A 122 -18.88 -3.28 -8.46
C GLU A 122 -18.60 -4.19 -7.25
N PHE A 123 -19.57 -4.31 -6.33
CA PHE A 123 -19.56 -5.20 -5.17
C PHE A 123 -20.41 -6.46 -5.42
N ASP A 124 -20.45 -6.95 -6.65
CA ASP A 124 -21.28 -8.10 -7.02
C ASP A 124 -20.71 -9.43 -6.49
N TYR A 125 -21.16 -9.81 -5.29
CA TYR A 125 -20.88 -11.11 -4.66
C TYR A 125 -21.61 -12.28 -5.34
N LYS A 126 -22.55 -12.02 -6.25
CA LYS A 126 -23.31 -13.06 -6.97
C LYS A 126 -22.43 -13.84 -7.95
N ASN A 127 -21.32 -13.25 -8.37
CA ASN A 127 -20.35 -13.87 -9.29
C ASN A 127 -19.19 -14.59 -8.58
N SER A 128 -19.25 -14.78 -7.25
CA SER A 128 -18.16 -15.44 -6.49
C SER A 128 -16.78 -14.80 -6.70
N ILE A 129 -16.73 -13.51 -7.06
CA ILE A 129 -15.47 -12.78 -7.19
C ILE A 129 -15.05 -12.37 -5.79
N TYR A 130 -13.92 -12.91 -5.33
CA TYR A 130 -13.24 -12.57 -4.08
C TYR A 130 -13.04 -11.04 -4.00
N MET A 131 -13.87 -10.37 -3.21
CA MET A 131 -13.76 -8.96 -2.79
C MET A 131 -13.68 -7.92 -3.91
N SER A 132 -14.58 -6.92 -3.88
CA SER A 132 -14.48 -5.80 -4.84
C SER A 132 -13.11 -5.11 -4.75
N ARG A 133 -12.63 -4.57 -5.88
CA ARG A 133 -11.36 -3.83 -5.94
C ARG A 133 -11.31 -2.70 -4.92
N LEU A 134 -12.45 -2.08 -4.66
CA LEU A 134 -12.60 -1.01 -3.70
C LEU A 134 -12.50 -1.52 -2.25
N THR A 135 -13.14 -2.64 -1.93
CA THR A 135 -13.00 -3.29 -0.62
C THR A 135 -11.53 -3.64 -0.37
N ALA A 136 -10.86 -4.21 -1.37
CA ALA A 136 -9.45 -4.55 -1.29
C ALA A 136 -8.55 -3.31 -1.13
N LEU A 137 -8.88 -2.19 -1.76
CA LEU A 137 -8.17 -0.91 -1.56
C LEU A 137 -8.31 -0.41 -0.13
N ILE A 138 -9.52 -0.46 0.43
CA ILE A 138 -9.75 0.01 1.79
C ILE A 138 -9.05 -0.92 2.80
N MET A 139 -9.11 -2.24 2.59
CA MET A 139 -8.35 -3.18 3.42
C MET A 139 -6.85 -2.93 3.34
N TRP A 140 -6.30 -2.71 2.14
CA TRP A 140 -4.90 -2.33 1.99
C TRP A 140 -4.54 -1.06 2.77
N LEU A 141 -5.36 0.01 2.67
CA LEU A 141 -5.11 1.24 3.43
C LEU A 141 -5.13 1.02 4.95
N THR A 142 -6.12 0.26 5.42
CA THR A 142 -6.45 0.13 6.84
C THR A 142 -5.67 -0.96 7.57
N SER A 143 -5.18 -1.97 6.85
CA SER A 143 -4.44 -3.09 7.42
C SER A 143 -2.96 -3.13 7.06
N ASP A 144 -2.56 -2.54 5.93
CA ASP A 144 -1.19 -2.61 5.44
C ASP A 144 -0.54 -1.22 5.43
N TYR A 145 -1.02 -0.32 4.56
CA TYR A 145 -0.36 0.97 4.30
C TYR A 145 -0.14 1.84 5.55
N PHE A 146 -1.20 2.15 6.30
CA PHE A 146 -1.07 2.98 7.52
C PHE A 146 -0.51 2.20 8.72
N PRO A 147 -0.90 0.94 8.99
CA PRO A 147 -0.29 0.14 10.05
C PRO A 147 1.23 0.00 9.95
N TYR A 148 1.78 -0.25 8.75
CA TYR A 148 3.23 -0.31 8.55
C TYR A 148 3.91 1.02 8.88
N GLN A 149 3.30 2.15 8.51
CA GLN A 149 3.81 3.48 8.85
C GLN A 149 3.81 3.74 10.37
N LEU A 150 2.75 3.34 11.07
CA LEU A 150 2.65 3.48 12.53
C LEU A 150 3.70 2.63 13.25
N ALA A 151 3.99 1.44 12.73
CA ALA A 151 4.99 0.52 13.26
C ALA A 151 6.44 0.93 12.97
N CYS A 152 6.69 1.97 12.15
CA CYS A 152 8.05 2.40 11.85
C CYS A 152 8.79 2.89 13.10
N ARG A 153 9.98 2.32 13.35
CA ARG A 153 10.80 2.55 14.54
C ARG A 153 11.53 3.88 14.50
N ASP A 154 11.83 4.39 13.32
CA ASP A 154 12.48 5.69 13.13
C ASP A 154 12.07 6.36 11.80
N LYS A 155 12.62 7.56 11.57
CA LYS A 155 12.34 8.37 10.36
C LYS A 155 12.84 7.73 9.06
N TYR A 156 13.87 6.88 9.12
CA TYR A 156 14.42 6.23 7.94
C TYR A 156 13.52 5.06 7.52
N GLU A 157 13.08 4.25 8.48
CA GLU A 157 12.09 3.19 8.24
C GLU A 157 10.77 3.76 7.75
N TYR A 158 10.30 4.86 8.34
CA TYR A 158 9.09 5.55 7.91
C TYR A 158 9.18 5.98 6.44
N ARG A 159 10.32 6.56 6.05
CA ARG A 159 10.52 7.00 4.67
C ARG A 159 10.60 5.83 3.69
N ASP A 160 11.33 4.77 4.03
CA ASP A 160 11.37 3.55 3.20
C ASP A 160 9.96 2.98 3.02
N THR A 161 9.24 2.82 4.13
CA THR A 161 7.88 2.27 4.18
C THR A 161 6.90 3.10 3.36
N VAL A 162 6.90 4.43 3.50
CA VAL A 162 6.02 5.31 2.71
C VAL A 162 6.33 5.18 1.23
N ILE A 163 7.59 5.34 0.82
CA ILE A 163 7.94 5.29 -0.60
C ILE A 163 7.62 3.92 -1.19
N ARG A 164 7.94 2.84 -0.47
CA ARG A 164 7.69 1.46 -0.89
C ARG A 164 6.19 1.17 -0.97
N GLY A 165 5.45 1.50 0.08
CA GLY A 165 4.00 1.33 0.16
C GLY A 165 3.27 2.12 -0.92
N THR A 166 3.62 3.41 -1.11
CA THR A 166 3.02 4.24 -2.16
C THR A 166 3.34 3.69 -3.54
N SER A 167 4.57 3.24 -3.78
CA SER A 167 4.96 2.68 -5.08
C SER A 167 4.21 1.40 -5.41
N ILE A 168 4.08 0.47 -4.44
CA ILE A 168 3.27 -0.75 -4.58
C ILE A 168 1.80 -0.39 -4.83
N GLY A 169 1.25 0.55 -4.04
CA GLY A 169 -0.13 1.01 -4.18
C GLY A 169 -0.40 1.63 -5.54
N LEU A 170 0.50 2.49 -6.04
CA LEU A 170 0.38 3.09 -7.37
C LEU A 170 0.34 2.02 -8.45
N VAL A 171 1.24 1.04 -8.41
CA VAL A 171 1.26 -0.05 -9.41
C VAL A 171 -0.02 -0.88 -9.37
N PHE A 172 -0.44 -1.33 -8.18
CA PHE A 172 -1.57 -2.26 -8.03
C PHE A 172 -2.94 -1.63 -8.30
N TRP A 173 -3.13 -0.38 -7.88
CA TRP A 173 -4.44 0.29 -7.96
C TRP A 173 -4.66 1.10 -9.24
N GLY A 174 -3.59 1.50 -9.95
CA GLY A 174 -3.76 2.32 -11.17
C GLY A 174 -2.67 2.17 -12.23
N GLY A 175 -1.43 1.88 -11.83
CA GLY A 175 -0.27 1.82 -12.72
C GLY A 175 -0.38 0.70 -13.75
N ASP A 176 -0.82 -0.48 -13.34
CA ASP A 176 -1.06 -1.62 -14.24
C ASP A 176 -2.09 -1.27 -15.34
N LEU A 177 -3.21 -0.65 -14.95
CA LEU A 177 -4.23 -0.20 -15.90
C LEU A 177 -3.72 0.89 -16.84
N PHE A 178 -2.95 1.85 -16.30
CA PHE A 178 -2.37 2.93 -17.08
C PHE A 178 -1.37 2.42 -18.12
N LEU A 179 -0.44 1.55 -17.71
CA LEU A 179 0.54 0.93 -18.60
C LEU A 179 -0.15 0.13 -19.68
N LYS A 180 -1.13 -0.70 -19.31
CA LYS A 180 -1.91 -1.48 -20.26
C LYS A 180 -2.65 -0.59 -21.26
N ASN A 181 -3.33 0.46 -20.81
CA ASN A 181 -4.00 1.42 -21.70
C ASN A 181 -3.01 2.09 -22.67
N THR A 182 -1.87 2.53 -22.16
CA THR A 182 -0.88 3.27 -22.93
C THR A 182 -0.24 2.38 -24.00
N PHE A 183 0.20 1.18 -23.61
CA PHE A 183 0.82 0.24 -24.54
C PHE A 183 -0.17 -0.36 -25.53
N SER A 184 -1.42 -0.61 -25.14
CA SER A 184 -2.45 -1.04 -26.09
C SER A 184 -2.74 0.02 -27.15
N LYS A 185 -2.90 1.30 -26.76
CA LYS A 185 -3.07 2.41 -27.73
C LYS A 185 -1.87 2.55 -28.65
N PHE A 186 -0.66 2.44 -28.10
CA PHE A 186 0.58 2.50 -28.89
C PHE A 186 0.66 1.34 -29.90
N SER A 187 0.35 0.12 -29.45
CA SER A 187 0.35 -1.06 -30.32
C SER A 187 -0.69 -0.95 -31.43
N ASP A 188 -1.89 -0.46 -31.12
CA ASP A 188 -2.95 -0.26 -32.12
C ASP A 188 -2.51 0.76 -33.18
N LYS A 189 -1.79 1.82 -32.78
CA LYS A 189 -1.28 2.85 -33.69
C LYS A 189 -0.12 2.37 -34.56
N VAL A 190 0.85 1.67 -33.98
CA VAL A 190 2.13 1.34 -34.65
C VAL A 190 2.07 -0.02 -35.35
N PHE A 191 1.52 -1.04 -34.70
CA PHE A 191 1.48 -2.41 -35.21
C PHE A 191 0.15 -2.78 -35.86
N LYS A 192 -0.80 -1.82 -35.92
CA LYS A 192 -2.15 -1.99 -36.46
C LYS A 192 -2.90 -3.16 -35.79
N THR A 193 -2.80 -3.24 -34.46
CA THR A 193 -3.56 -4.19 -33.64
C THR A 193 -4.95 -3.63 -33.28
N ASN A 194 -5.82 -4.48 -32.73
CA ASN A 194 -7.13 -4.09 -32.18
C ASN A 194 -7.25 -4.49 -30.69
N LEU A 195 -6.33 -4.03 -29.86
CA LEU A 195 -6.27 -4.35 -28.44
C LEU A 195 -7.24 -3.51 -27.60
N MET A 196 -7.63 -2.33 -28.09
CA MET A 196 -8.62 -1.49 -27.45
C MET A 196 -10.04 -1.92 -27.83
N ASN A 197 -10.85 -2.26 -26.84
CA ASN A 197 -12.29 -2.37 -27.01
C ASN A 197 -12.85 -0.95 -27.26
N LYS A 198 -13.49 -0.76 -28.41
CA LYS A 198 -14.00 0.55 -28.86
C LYS A 198 -15.25 0.96 -28.09
N THR A 199 -16.07 -0.01 -27.70
CA THR A 199 -17.32 0.17 -26.97
C THR A 199 -17.06 0.54 -25.51
N GLU A 200 -16.19 -0.22 -24.83
CA GLU A 200 -15.89 -0.02 -23.41
C GLU A 200 -14.71 0.93 -23.15
N LYS A 201 -14.05 1.42 -24.21
CA LYS A 201 -12.87 2.31 -24.16
C LYS A 201 -11.75 1.80 -23.25
N ARG A 202 -11.62 0.47 -23.12
CA ARG A 202 -10.58 -0.20 -22.33
C ARG A 202 -9.87 -1.29 -23.16
N PRO A 203 -8.64 -1.67 -22.83
CA PRO A 203 -7.96 -2.80 -23.42
C PRO A 203 -8.67 -4.11 -23.08
N TYR A 204 -8.74 -5.03 -24.05
CA TYR A 204 -9.15 -6.39 -23.78
C TYR A 204 -8.21 -7.04 -22.74
N ARG A 205 -8.80 -7.81 -21.82
CA ARG A 205 -8.08 -8.70 -20.90
C ARG A 205 -7.46 -9.85 -21.69
N LEU A 206 -6.39 -10.42 -21.16
CA LEU A 206 -5.74 -11.56 -21.82
C LEU A 206 -6.71 -12.75 -21.98
N SER A 207 -7.59 -12.97 -21.01
CA SER A 207 -8.64 -13.99 -21.08
C SER A 207 -9.67 -13.71 -22.18
N GLU A 208 -10.05 -12.43 -22.38
CA GLU A 208 -10.93 -11.99 -23.46
C GLU A 208 -10.28 -12.26 -24.83
N LEU A 209 -8.98 -11.97 -24.97
CA LEU A 209 -8.23 -12.25 -26.20
C LEU A 209 -8.08 -13.75 -26.49
N LYS A 210 -7.90 -14.57 -25.44
CA LYS A 210 -7.86 -16.04 -25.57
C LYS A 210 -9.21 -16.58 -26.05
N ASN A 211 -10.31 -16.06 -25.51
CA ASN A 211 -11.67 -16.45 -25.86
C ASN A 211 -12.31 -15.55 -26.94
N ALA A 212 -11.50 -14.94 -27.82
CA ALA A 212 -11.96 -13.97 -28.81
C ALA A 212 -13.09 -14.46 -29.73
N GLU A 213 -13.25 -15.77 -29.85
CA GLU A 213 -14.28 -16.46 -30.65
C GLU A 213 -15.70 -16.19 -30.13
N ASN A 214 -15.79 -15.87 -28.83
CA ASN A 214 -17.03 -15.54 -28.12
C ASN A 214 -17.29 -14.03 -28.06
N ILE A 215 -16.42 -13.20 -28.64
CA ILE A 215 -16.52 -11.74 -28.62
C ILE A 215 -16.77 -11.26 -30.05
N GLU A 216 -17.97 -10.73 -30.29
CA GLU A 216 -18.43 -10.39 -31.64
C GLU A 216 -17.51 -9.41 -32.38
N GLU A 217 -17.04 -8.36 -31.70
CA GLU A 217 -16.06 -7.39 -32.24
C GLU A 217 -14.74 -8.06 -32.68
N LEU A 218 -14.27 -9.09 -31.95
CA LEU A 218 -13.02 -9.78 -32.26
C LEU A 218 -13.22 -10.91 -33.27
N LYS A 219 -14.39 -11.56 -33.26
CA LYS A 219 -14.78 -12.63 -34.18
C LYS A 219 -14.86 -12.14 -35.63
N GLN A 220 -15.28 -10.90 -35.83
CA GLN A 220 -15.39 -10.28 -37.15
C GLN A 220 -14.04 -9.86 -37.75
N LEU A 221 -12.94 -9.93 -36.98
CA LEU A 221 -11.62 -9.54 -37.48
C LEU A 221 -11.03 -10.58 -38.44
N PRO A 222 -10.35 -10.16 -39.52
CA PRO A 222 -9.55 -11.06 -40.33
C PRO A 222 -8.57 -11.87 -39.48
N LYS A 223 -8.45 -13.18 -39.75
CA LYS A 223 -7.65 -14.13 -38.94
C LYS A 223 -6.21 -13.66 -38.71
N ALA A 224 -5.60 -13.02 -39.71
CA ALA A 224 -4.25 -12.45 -39.61
C ALA A 224 -4.16 -11.30 -38.57
N ILE A 225 -5.16 -10.40 -38.54
CA ILE A 225 -5.24 -9.28 -37.59
C ILE A 225 -5.57 -9.81 -36.19
N LEU A 226 -6.43 -10.81 -36.08
CA LEU A 226 -6.77 -11.45 -34.82
C LEU A 226 -5.54 -12.12 -34.17
N ASN A 227 -4.77 -12.89 -34.95
CA ASN A 227 -3.54 -13.52 -34.47
C ASN A 227 -2.49 -12.48 -34.04
N ARG A 228 -2.32 -11.40 -34.81
CA ARG A 228 -1.43 -10.30 -34.43
C ARG A 228 -1.88 -9.64 -33.12
N THR A 229 -3.17 -9.40 -32.96
CA THR A 229 -3.76 -8.80 -31.75
C THR A 229 -3.59 -9.72 -30.54
N ARG A 230 -3.81 -11.03 -30.68
CA ARG A 230 -3.56 -12.02 -29.61
C ARG A 230 -2.09 -12.05 -29.20
N ASN A 231 -1.17 -12.13 -30.16
CA ASN A 231 0.26 -12.16 -29.90
C ASN A 231 0.75 -10.86 -29.24
N ALA A 232 0.27 -9.71 -29.70
CA ALA A 232 0.55 -8.42 -29.08
C ALA A 232 -0.02 -8.36 -27.65
N GLY A 233 -1.22 -8.89 -27.40
CA GLY A 233 -1.81 -8.95 -26.06
C GLY A 233 -0.97 -9.78 -25.09
N VAL A 234 -0.46 -10.94 -25.53
CA VAL A 234 0.45 -11.78 -24.73
C VAL A 234 1.78 -11.04 -24.50
N GLY A 235 2.36 -10.45 -25.54
CA GLY A 235 3.62 -9.72 -25.46
C GLY A 235 3.53 -8.51 -24.52
N LEU A 236 2.44 -7.74 -24.59
CA LEU A 236 2.20 -6.62 -23.69
C LEU A 236 1.98 -7.06 -22.24
N TYR A 237 1.30 -8.18 -22.03
CA TYR A 237 1.17 -8.75 -20.68
C TYR A 237 2.53 -9.11 -20.09
N ALA A 238 3.38 -9.81 -20.85
CA ALA A 238 4.74 -10.16 -20.42
C ALA A 238 5.62 -8.92 -20.20
N LEU A 239 5.55 -7.93 -21.11
CA LEU A 239 6.26 -6.66 -20.97
C LEU A 239 5.84 -5.92 -19.70
N ASN A 240 4.55 -5.85 -19.42
CA ASN A 240 4.03 -5.19 -18.23
C ASN A 240 4.49 -5.89 -16.95
N LEU A 241 4.45 -7.23 -16.90
CA LEU A 241 5.05 -8.00 -15.81
C LEU A 241 6.54 -7.72 -15.65
N ALA A 242 7.30 -7.66 -16.75
CA ALA A 242 8.73 -7.37 -16.72
C ALA A 242 9.02 -5.96 -16.22
N ILE A 243 8.23 -4.95 -16.61
CA ILE A 243 8.34 -3.57 -16.12
C ILE A 243 8.04 -3.53 -14.62
N ILE A 244 6.96 -4.17 -14.16
CA ILE A 244 6.60 -4.23 -12.74
C ILE A 244 7.71 -4.94 -11.94
N MET A 245 8.21 -6.07 -12.42
CA MET A 245 9.31 -6.80 -11.79
C MET A 245 10.60 -5.96 -11.76
N GLY A 246 10.96 -5.31 -12.86
CA GLY A 246 12.14 -4.45 -12.95
C GLY A 246 12.06 -3.25 -12.00
N THR A 247 10.91 -2.58 -11.98
CA THR A 247 10.69 -1.37 -11.17
C THR A 247 10.53 -1.69 -9.69
N LEU A 248 9.64 -2.60 -9.30
CA LEU A 248 9.40 -2.93 -7.89
C LEU A 248 10.45 -3.89 -7.30
N GLY A 249 10.96 -4.82 -8.10
CA GLY A 249 11.89 -5.85 -7.65
C GLY A 249 13.34 -5.38 -7.56
N PHE A 250 13.77 -4.47 -8.47
CA PHE A 250 15.17 -4.04 -8.54
C PHE A 250 15.32 -2.52 -8.40
N GLY A 251 14.60 -1.74 -9.21
CA GLY A 251 14.74 -0.29 -9.27
C GLY A 251 14.40 0.40 -7.94
N LEU A 252 13.25 0.05 -7.36
CA LEU A 252 12.77 0.61 -6.10
C LEU A 252 13.71 0.25 -4.93
N PRO A 253 14.10 -1.02 -4.70
CA PRO A 253 15.11 -1.35 -3.70
C PRO A 253 16.45 -0.63 -3.91
N ALA A 254 16.96 -0.54 -5.14
CA ALA A 254 18.21 0.16 -5.43
C ALA A 254 18.13 1.66 -5.10
N GLY A 255 17.04 2.32 -5.52
CA GLY A 255 16.78 3.73 -5.22
C GLY A 255 16.62 3.99 -3.73
N LEU A 256 15.87 3.15 -3.02
CA LEU A 256 15.67 3.24 -1.57
C LEU A 256 16.99 3.04 -0.81
N ASN A 257 17.79 2.05 -1.19
CA ASN A 257 19.10 1.82 -0.57
C ASN A 257 20.05 2.99 -0.78
N LYS A 258 20.08 3.59 -1.98
CA LYS A 258 20.90 4.78 -2.27
C LYS A 258 20.45 5.96 -1.40
N LEU A 259 19.14 6.22 -1.35
CA LEU A 259 18.56 7.29 -0.55
C LEU A 259 18.86 7.11 0.94
N LEU A 260 18.70 5.90 1.46
CA LEU A 260 18.98 5.55 2.85
C LEU A 260 20.45 5.82 3.21
N ARG A 261 21.39 5.33 2.40
CA ARG A 261 22.82 5.52 2.61
C ARG A 261 23.19 7.00 2.64
N THR A 262 22.71 7.78 1.67
CA THR A 262 22.97 9.22 1.61
C THR A 262 22.46 9.91 2.88
N LYS A 263 21.22 9.65 3.29
CA LYS A 263 20.61 10.32 4.44
C LYS A 263 21.25 9.95 5.78
N VAL A 264 21.54 8.67 6.00
CA VAL A 264 22.23 8.22 7.22
C VAL A 264 23.63 8.85 7.29
N THR A 265 24.35 8.93 6.17
CA THR A 265 25.68 9.54 6.12
C THR A 265 25.63 11.05 6.39
N GLU A 266 24.67 11.77 5.80
CA GLU A 266 24.43 13.19 6.07
C GLU A 266 24.14 13.46 7.54
N ASP A 267 23.25 12.68 8.15
CA ASP A 267 22.84 12.89 9.54
C ASP A 267 23.96 12.52 10.54
N LYS A 268 24.77 11.50 10.23
CA LYS A 268 25.98 11.21 11.00
C LYS A 268 26.99 12.36 10.97
N LYS A 269 27.25 12.95 9.79
CA LYS A 269 28.15 14.11 9.66
C LYS A 269 27.66 15.30 10.48
N LYS A 270 26.35 15.56 10.49
CA LYS A 270 25.76 16.65 11.29
C LYS A 270 25.96 16.43 12.80
N ILE A 271 25.77 15.20 13.28
CA ILE A 271 25.99 14.86 14.69
C ILE A 271 27.46 15.06 15.07
N ASN A 272 28.39 14.53 14.26
CA ASN A 272 29.82 14.69 14.51
C ASN A 272 30.25 16.16 14.49
N ASN A 273 29.75 16.95 13.54
CA ASN A 273 30.04 18.37 13.49
C ASN A 273 29.47 19.12 14.70
N SER A 274 28.27 18.77 15.18
CA SER A 274 27.70 19.41 16.37
C SER A 274 28.47 19.07 17.65
N LEU A 275 28.99 17.84 17.76
CA LEU A 275 29.86 17.42 18.87
C LEU A 275 31.22 18.13 18.81
N LEU A 276 31.84 18.21 17.63
CA LEU A 276 33.07 18.98 17.40
C LEU A 276 32.92 20.47 17.76
N THR A 277 31.77 21.08 17.48
CA THR A 277 31.49 22.46 17.87
C THR A 277 31.30 22.60 19.38
N TYR A 278 30.66 21.62 20.03
CA TYR A 278 30.52 21.59 21.48
C TYR A 278 31.87 21.41 22.18
N ASP A 279 32.70 20.48 21.72
CA ASP A 279 34.04 20.26 22.28
C ASP A 279 34.93 21.49 22.08
N ARG A 280 34.88 22.15 20.91
CA ARG A 280 35.58 23.43 20.70
C ARG A 280 35.07 24.56 21.59
N LEU A 281 33.76 24.65 21.80
CA LEU A 281 33.17 25.65 22.71
C LEU A 281 33.52 25.33 24.17
N PHE A 282 33.58 24.07 24.55
CA PHE A 282 33.99 23.61 25.87
C PHE A 282 35.48 23.87 26.12
N ASP A 283 36.35 23.61 25.14
CA ASP A 283 37.79 23.93 25.20
C ASP A 283 38.04 25.45 25.21
N LEU A 284 37.27 26.23 24.44
CA LEU A 284 37.28 27.69 24.51
C LEU A 284 36.87 28.16 25.91
N HIS A 285 35.80 27.60 26.47
CA HIS A 285 35.33 27.96 27.81
C HIS A 285 36.34 27.54 28.90
N ARG A 286 37.06 26.43 28.73
CA ARG A 286 38.13 25.98 29.63
C ARG A 286 39.38 26.86 29.55
N ASN A 287 39.73 27.32 28.36
CA ASN A 287 40.84 28.27 28.15
C ASN A 287 40.48 29.69 28.64
N PHE A 288 39.21 30.08 28.56
CA PHE A 288 38.72 31.34 29.15
C PHE A 288 38.59 31.28 30.67
N SER A 289 38.19 30.14 31.26
CA SER A 289 38.14 29.96 32.72
C SER A 289 39.50 29.68 33.35
N GLY A 290 40.50 29.28 32.57
CA GLY A 290 41.89 29.11 32.99
C GLY A 290 42.68 30.41 33.22
N PHE A 291 42.11 31.59 32.93
CA PHE A 291 42.81 32.88 33.05
C PHE A 291 42.48 33.68 34.32
N ARG A 292 41.92 33.05 35.37
CA ARG A 292 41.55 33.75 36.62
C ARG A 292 41.93 33.05 37.93
N LEU A 293 42.99 32.24 37.93
CA LEU A 293 43.52 31.62 39.14
C LEU A 293 45.05 31.68 39.27
N LEU A 294 45.68 32.77 38.82
CA LEU A 294 47.05 33.08 39.24
C LEU A 294 47.18 34.55 39.65
N LYS A 295 47.61 34.71 40.91
CA LYS A 295 48.06 35.92 41.62
C LYS A 295 46.99 36.83 42.23
N HIS A 296 46.53 36.43 43.40
CA HIS A 296 46.63 37.29 44.59
C HIS A 296 46.83 36.40 45.82
N ASN A 297 48.08 36.09 46.08
CA ASN A 297 48.61 35.71 47.39
C ASN A 297 50.07 36.15 47.36
N GLU A 298 50.27 37.37 47.84
CA GLU A 298 51.42 37.95 48.54
C GLU A 298 51.18 39.46 48.67
#